data_AF-A0A3L7XQ45-F1
#
_entry.id   AF-A0A3L7XQ45-F1
#
_cell.length_a   1.000
_cell.length_b   1.000
_cell.length_c   1.000
_cell.angle_alpha   90.00
_cell.angle_beta   90.00
_cell.angle_gamma   90.00
#
_symmetry.space_group_name_H-M   'P 1'
#
loop_
_entity.id
_entity.type
_entity.pdbx_description
1 polymer ?
#
loop_
_entity_poly.entity_id
_entity_poly.type
_entity_poly.pdbx_seq_one_letter_code
_entity_poly.pdbx_strand_id
1 'polypeptide(L)'
;MAGTSAGMAAQDGAERARFESELRRVLDAGREARVALRVVGSLAFHLHCPRYGYLQAVLGRAYTDLDFAAVSAQARAVRALLAGLGYTENREAYVMSEGGRAMFDGGTAGLHIDLFFDRLDFCHVIPWSEQRLQ
;
A
#
# COMPACT_ATOMS: atom_id res chain seq x y z
N MET A 1 10.36 20.72 -19.15
CA MET A 1 9.34 20.30 -18.16
C MET A 1 10.06 19.44 -17.13
N ALA A 2 10.48 20.01 -16.00
CA ALA A 2 11.08 19.22 -14.93
C ALA A 2 10.00 18.28 -14.40
N GLY A 3 10.14 17.00 -14.69
CA GLY A 3 9.19 15.98 -14.25
C GLY A 3 9.26 15.88 -12.73
N THR A 4 8.20 16.28 -12.05
CA THR A 4 7.98 15.92 -10.66
C THR A 4 7.86 14.40 -10.63
N SER A 5 8.93 13.69 -10.31
CA SER A 5 8.88 12.23 -10.11
C SER A 5 8.03 11.95 -8.87
N ALA A 6 6.85 11.37 -9.09
CA ALA A 6 5.93 11.02 -8.01
C ALA A 6 6.67 10.24 -6.89
N GLY A 7 6.44 10.61 -5.64
CA GLY A 7 7.05 9.97 -4.47
C GLY A 7 8.52 10.29 -4.20
N MET A 8 9.12 11.26 -4.92
CA MET A 8 10.53 11.67 -4.76
C MET A 8 10.63 13.14 -4.36
N ALA A 9 10.50 13.41 -3.05
CA ALA A 9 10.73 14.72 -2.43
C ALA A 9 10.76 14.57 -0.89
N ALA A 10 11.28 15.60 -0.20
CA ALA A 10 11.08 15.71 1.24
C ALA A 10 9.57 15.84 1.54
N GLN A 11 9.09 15.04 2.48
CA GLN A 11 7.70 15.05 2.95
C GLN A 11 7.65 15.60 4.37
N ASP A 12 6.70 16.50 4.61
CA ASP A 12 6.49 17.11 5.93
C ASP A 12 6.16 16.05 7.01
N GLY A 13 6.58 16.32 8.25
CA GLY A 13 6.39 15.40 9.36
C GLY A 13 4.92 15.15 9.72
N ALA A 14 4.05 16.15 9.60
CA ALA A 14 2.63 15.98 9.86
C ALA A 14 1.97 15.11 8.78
N GLU A 15 2.38 15.27 7.52
CA GLU A 15 1.90 14.41 6.44
C GLU A 15 2.35 12.96 6.65
N ARG A 16 3.62 12.72 7.04
CA ARG A 16 4.08 11.37 7.39
C ARG A 16 3.25 10.76 8.52
N ALA A 17 2.99 11.52 9.58
CA ALA A 17 2.17 11.07 10.69
C ALA A 17 0.72 10.74 10.27
N ARG A 18 0.15 11.48 9.30
CA ARG A 18 -1.17 11.17 8.71
C ARG A 18 -1.17 9.79 8.05
N PHE A 19 -0.17 9.47 7.23
CA PHE A 19 -0.04 8.14 6.62
C PHE A 19 0.17 7.02 7.66
N GLU A 20 1.08 7.22 8.61
CA GLU A 20 1.42 6.23 9.64
C GLU A 20 0.23 5.94 10.57
N SER A 21 -0.54 6.97 10.94
CA SER A 21 -1.74 6.83 11.77
C SER A 21 -2.89 6.14 11.03
N GLU A 22 -3.14 6.48 9.76
CA GLU A 22 -4.18 5.81 8.99
C GLU A 22 -3.81 4.34 8.69
N LEU A 23 -2.54 4.06 8.37
CA LEU A 23 -2.05 2.69 8.26
C LEU A 23 -2.38 1.87 9.51
N ARG A 24 -2.06 2.43 10.69
CA ARG A 24 -2.33 1.77 11.97
C ARG A 24 -3.81 1.48 12.14
N ARG A 25 -4.67 2.47 11.86
CA ARG A 25 -6.12 2.33 11.95
C ARG A 25 -6.67 1.24 11.03
N VAL A 26 -6.24 1.19 9.78
CA VAL A 26 -6.68 0.17 8.81
C VAL A 26 -6.24 -1.23 9.25
N LEU A 27 -4.99 -1.38 9.72
CA LEU A 27 -4.49 -2.65 10.25
C LEU A 27 -5.23 -3.10 11.52
N ASP A 28 -5.55 -2.16 12.41
CA ASP A 28 -6.29 -2.41 13.65
C ASP A 28 -7.71 -2.89 13.33
N ALA A 29 -8.41 -2.20 12.44
CA ALA A 29 -9.74 -2.58 11.96
C ALA A 29 -9.74 -3.97 11.28
N GLY A 30 -8.70 -4.27 10.48
CA GLY A 30 -8.51 -5.58 9.87
C GLY A 30 -8.38 -6.70 10.91
N ARG A 31 -7.58 -6.48 11.96
CA ARG A 31 -7.44 -7.47 13.05
C ARG A 31 -8.76 -7.69 13.79
N GLU A 32 -9.49 -6.63 14.11
CA GLU A 32 -10.79 -6.71 14.79
C GLU A 32 -11.82 -7.49 13.96
N ALA A 33 -11.85 -7.25 12.65
CA ALA A 33 -12.73 -7.94 11.71
C ALA A 33 -12.24 -9.34 11.29
N ARG A 34 -11.09 -9.80 11.80
CA ARG A 34 -10.41 -11.06 11.40
C ARG A 34 -10.13 -11.14 9.88
N VAL A 35 -9.84 -10.00 9.28
CA VAL A 35 -9.43 -9.86 7.89
C VAL A 35 -7.90 -9.75 7.83
N ALA A 36 -7.27 -10.67 7.09
CA ALA A 36 -5.82 -10.71 6.97
C ALA A 36 -5.33 -9.64 5.97
N LEU A 37 -4.86 -8.51 6.50
CA LEU A 37 -4.17 -7.47 5.75
C LEU A 37 -2.68 -7.45 6.13
N ARG A 38 -1.81 -7.40 5.12
CA ARG A 38 -0.36 -7.26 5.30
C ARG A 38 0.08 -5.97 4.62
N VAL A 39 0.69 -5.05 5.37
CA VAL A 39 1.28 -3.84 4.77
C VAL A 39 2.46 -4.24 3.89
N VAL A 40 2.58 -3.59 2.72
CA VAL A 40 3.74 -3.70 1.82
C VAL A 40 4.24 -2.29 1.46
N GLY A 41 5.22 -2.19 0.55
CA GLY A 41 5.73 -0.89 0.10
C GLY A 41 6.51 -0.08 1.15
N SER A 42 6.46 1.25 1.02
CA SER A 42 7.28 2.19 1.80
C SER A 42 6.92 2.20 3.28
N LEU A 43 5.64 2.09 3.60
CA LEU A 43 5.14 2.05 4.97
C LEU A 43 5.46 0.74 5.69
N ALA A 44 5.51 -0.38 4.97
CA ALA A 44 6.04 -1.63 5.53
C ALA A 44 7.50 -1.50 5.94
N PHE A 45 8.34 -0.86 5.11
CA PHE A 45 9.74 -0.59 5.46
C PHE A 45 9.84 0.30 6.70
N HIS A 46 8.99 1.32 6.83
CA HIS A 46 8.96 2.17 8.03
C HIS A 46 8.63 1.34 9.28
N LEU A 47 7.57 0.53 9.21
CA LEU A 47 7.08 -0.26 10.34
C LEU A 47 8.06 -1.37 10.77
N HIS A 48 8.69 -2.04 9.81
CA HIS A 48 9.51 -3.23 10.07
C HIS A 48 11.02 -2.94 10.16
N CYS A 49 11.50 -1.79 9.69
CA CYS A 49 12.91 -1.41 9.71
C CYS A 49 13.17 -0.10 10.48
N PRO A 50 12.77 0.02 11.76
CA PRO A 50 12.87 1.27 12.52
C PRO A 50 14.31 1.80 12.61
N ARG A 51 15.30 0.90 12.70
CA ARG A 51 16.73 1.27 12.70
C ARG A 51 17.18 1.97 11.41
N TYR A 52 16.60 1.60 10.27
CA TYR A 52 16.98 2.10 8.94
C TYR A 52 15.91 3.00 8.31
N GLY A 53 14.87 3.37 9.07
CA GLY A 53 13.77 4.21 8.58
C GLY A 53 14.24 5.58 8.06
N TYR A 54 15.35 6.09 8.61
CA TYR A 54 15.98 7.34 8.15
C TYR A 54 16.35 7.31 6.66
N LEU A 55 16.60 6.13 6.07
CA LEU A 55 16.94 5.99 4.65
C LEU A 55 15.79 6.49 3.75
N GLN A 56 14.53 6.36 4.17
CA GLN A 56 13.43 6.91 3.39
C GLN A 56 13.53 8.43 3.27
N ALA A 57 13.86 9.13 4.36
CA ALA A 57 14.02 10.57 4.36
C ALA A 57 15.26 11.00 3.56
N VAL A 58 16.40 10.32 3.75
CA VAL A 58 17.65 10.61 3.04
C VAL A 58 17.52 10.40 1.53
N LEU A 59 16.80 9.35 1.11
CA LEU A 59 16.55 9.07 -0.30
C LEU A 59 15.39 9.89 -0.88
N GLY A 60 14.77 10.79 -0.10
CA GLY A 60 13.64 11.60 -0.55
C GLY A 60 12.40 10.77 -0.91
N ARG A 61 12.21 9.60 -0.29
CA ARG A 61 11.03 8.75 -0.51
C ARG A 61 9.87 9.27 0.34
N ALA A 62 8.91 9.90 -0.33
CA ALA A 62 7.65 10.32 0.26
C ALA A 62 6.64 9.16 0.23
N TYR A 63 5.78 9.08 1.25
CA TYR A 63 4.58 8.25 1.21
C TYR A 63 3.60 8.82 0.20
N THR A 64 3.09 7.96 -0.67
CA THR A 64 2.08 8.31 -1.68
C THR A 64 0.77 7.60 -1.39
N ASP A 65 0.87 6.31 -1.06
CA ASP A 65 -0.27 5.39 -0.96
C ASP A 65 -0.10 4.45 0.25
N LEU A 66 -1.19 3.79 0.63
CA LEU A 66 -1.19 2.68 1.57
C LEU A 66 -1.28 1.35 0.80
N ASP A 67 -0.15 0.65 0.66
CA ASP A 67 -0.12 -0.62 -0.05
C ASP A 67 -0.37 -1.81 0.90
N PHE A 68 -1.27 -2.71 0.52
CA PHE A 68 -1.58 -3.92 1.26
C PHE A 68 -1.60 -5.16 0.37
N ALA A 69 -1.22 -6.29 0.94
CA ALA A 69 -1.47 -7.62 0.41
C ALA A 69 -2.56 -8.32 1.23
N ALA A 70 -3.44 -9.05 0.55
CA ALA A 70 -4.52 -9.84 1.13
C ALA A 70 -4.72 -11.15 0.36
N VAL A 71 -5.55 -12.04 0.90
CA VAL A 71 -5.95 -13.29 0.21
C VAL A 71 -7.27 -13.09 -0.52
N SER A 72 -7.38 -13.56 -1.77
CA SER A 72 -8.61 -13.39 -2.58
C SER A 72 -9.84 -14.05 -1.96
N ALA A 73 -9.64 -15.14 -1.20
CA ALA A 73 -10.68 -15.80 -0.43
C ALA A 73 -11.38 -14.86 0.58
N GLN A 74 -10.71 -13.78 1.01
CA GLN A 74 -11.28 -12.75 1.90
C GLN A 74 -11.66 -11.46 1.16
N ALA A 75 -11.60 -11.40 -0.17
CA ALA A 75 -11.81 -10.17 -0.95
C ALA A 75 -13.13 -9.45 -0.61
N ARG A 76 -14.23 -10.19 -0.47
CA ARG A 76 -15.53 -9.60 -0.04
C ARG A 76 -15.45 -8.95 1.34
N ALA A 77 -14.77 -9.60 2.29
CA ALA A 77 -14.63 -9.09 3.65
C ALA A 77 -13.70 -7.86 3.69
N VAL A 78 -12.60 -7.88 2.94
CA VAL A 78 -11.70 -6.72 2.79
C VAL A 78 -12.45 -5.52 2.20
N ARG A 79 -13.20 -5.72 1.11
CA ARG A 79 -13.96 -4.65 0.46
C ARG A 79 -15.03 -4.06 1.38
N ALA A 80 -15.73 -4.91 2.14
CA ALA A 80 -16.71 -4.46 3.13
C ALA A 80 -16.06 -3.68 4.29
N LEU A 81 -14.89 -4.14 4.77
CA LEU A 81 -14.10 -3.46 5.80
C LEU A 81 -13.70 -2.05 5.33
N LEU A 82 -13.07 -1.94 4.15
CA LEU A 82 -12.60 -0.65 3.63
C LEU A 82 -13.77 0.30 3.34
N ALA A 83 -14.87 -0.20 2.79
CA ALA A 83 -16.10 0.59 2.64
C ALA A 83 -16.63 1.10 3.98
N GLY A 84 -16.61 0.26 5.03
CA GLY A 84 -16.98 0.65 6.39
C GLY A 84 -16.06 1.71 7.02
N LEU A 85 -14.80 1.80 6.57
CA LEU A 85 -13.85 2.84 6.95
C LEU A 85 -14.00 4.14 6.12
N GLY A 86 -14.92 4.17 5.16
CA GLY A 86 -15.22 5.33 4.31
C GLY A 86 -14.44 5.37 3.00
N TYR A 87 -13.78 4.28 2.61
CA TYR A 87 -13.09 4.18 1.33
C TYR A 87 -14.05 3.82 0.19
N THR A 88 -13.83 4.43 -0.96
CA THR A 88 -14.59 4.15 -2.19
C THR A 88 -13.73 3.36 -3.15
N GLU A 89 -14.22 2.20 -3.57
CA GLU A 89 -13.52 1.30 -4.49
C GLU A 89 -13.58 1.80 -5.94
N ASN A 90 -12.43 1.80 -6.62
CA ASN A 90 -12.37 1.85 -8.08
C ASN A 90 -12.68 0.46 -8.66
N ARG A 91 -13.96 0.25 -8.99
CA ARG A 91 -14.45 -1.03 -9.53
C ARG A 91 -13.85 -1.39 -10.88
N GLU A 92 -13.52 -0.41 -11.70
CA GLU A 92 -12.93 -0.64 -13.02
C GLU A 92 -11.54 -1.25 -12.89
N ALA A 93 -10.69 -0.70 -12.01
CA ALA A 93 -9.37 -1.26 -11.72
C ALA A 93 -9.42 -2.71 -11.22
N TYR A 94 -10.40 -3.04 -10.38
CA TYR A 94 -10.61 -4.41 -9.91
C TYR A 94 -11.00 -5.37 -11.04
N VAL A 95 -11.89 -4.96 -11.93
CA VAL A 95 -12.30 -5.78 -13.08
C VAL A 95 -11.14 -5.96 -14.07
N MET A 96 -10.41 -4.89 -14.39
CA MET A 96 -9.31 -4.92 -15.36
C MET A 96 -8.10 -5.72 -14.87
N SER A 97 -7.93 -5.87 -13.56
CA SER A 97 -6.91 -6.73 -12.96
C SER A 97 -7.36 -8.18 -12.76
N GLU A 98 -8.54 -8.55 -13.28
CA GLU A 98 -9.14 -9.88 -13.09
C GLU A 98 -9.32 -10.25 -11.61
N GLY A 99 -9.56 -9.24 -10.77
CA GLY A 99 -9.68 -9.38 -9.32
C GLY A 99 -8.36 -9.49 -8.56
N GLY A 100 -7.22 -9.36 -9.23
CA GLY A 100 -5.89 -9.42 -8.61
C GLY A 100 -5.49 -8.15 -7.86
N ARG A 101 -6.09 -6.99 -8.19
CA ARG A 101 -5.77 -5.69 -7.58
C ARG A 101 -7.02 -4.87 -7.35
N ALA A 102 -7.24 -4.37 -6.14
CA ALA A 102 -8.30 -3.42 -5.84
C ALA A 102 -7.69 -2.09 -5.41
N MET A 103 -8.24 -0.99 -5.91
CA MET A 103 -7.82 0.36 -5.55
C MET A 103 -8.96 1.07 -4.84
N PHE A 104 -8.63 1.86 -3.82
CA PHE A 104 -9.61 2.64 -3.09
C PHE A 104 -9.11 4.05 -2.80
N ASP A 105 -10.04 5.00 -2.82
CA ASP A 105 -9.77 6.40 -2.53
C ASP A 105 -10.68 6.90 -1.41
N GLY A 106 -10.22 7.91 -0.68
CA GLY A 106 -11.00 8.58 0.35
C GLY A 106 -10.67 8.10 1.76
N GLY A 107 -11.69 7.66 2.51
CA GLY A 107 -11.58 7.51 3.96
C GLY A 107 -11.45 8.85 4.68
N THR A 108 -11.41 8.84 6.01
CA THR A 108 -11.29 10.09 6.78
C THR A 108 -9.94 10.76 6.59
N ALA A 109 -8.91 9.97 6.25
CA ALA A 109 -7.59 10.48 5.95
C ALA A 109 -7.46 10.95 4.49
N GLY A 110 -8.41 10.69 3.58
CA GLY A 110 -8.32 11.11 2.17
C GLY A 110 -7.09 10.54 1.45
N LEU A 111 -6.73 9.28 1.74
CA LEU A 111 -5.55 8.61 1.19
C LEU A 111 -5.94 7.56 0.15
N HIS A 112 -5.00 7.20 -0.72
CA HIS A 112 -5.16 6.09 -1.65
C HIS A 112 -4.75 4.77 -0.98
N ILE A 113 -5.51 3.71 -1.21
CA ILE A 113 -5.18 2.33 -0.85
C ILE A 113 -5.02 1.51 -2.12
N ASP A 114 -3.90 0.81 -2.22
CA ASP A 114 -3.68 -0.20 -3.23
C ASP A 114 -3.60 -1.59 -2.58
N LEU A 115 -4.44 -2.52 -3.05
CA LEU A 115 -4.62 -3.83 -2.45
C LEU A 115 -4.35 -4.92 -3.48
N PHE A 116 -3.36 -5.77 -3.20
CA PHE A 116 -2.96 -6.89 -4.03
C PHE A 116 -3.47 -8.21 -3.45
N PHE A 117 -4.14 -9.02 -4.27
CA PHE A 117 -4.64 -10.33 -3.86
C PHE A 117 -3.72 -11.45 -4.35
N ASP A 118 -3.34 -12.34 -3.43
CA ASP A 118 -2.57 -13.59 -3.63
C ASP A 118 -1.15 -13.46 -4.20
N ARG A 119 -0.88 -12.44 -5.01
CA ARG A 119 0.43 -12.17 -5.63
C ARG A 119 0.71 -10.67 -5.74
N LEU A 120 1.98 -10.30 -5.66
CA LEU A 120 2.47 -8.98 -6.05
C LEU A 120 2.96 -9.06 -7.50
N ASP A 121 2.12 -8.62 -8.43
CA ASP A 121 2.43 -8.60 -9.86
C ASP A 121 3.08 -7.24 -10.19
N PHE A 122 4.40 -7.14 -10.00
CA PHE A 122 5.14 -5.95 -10.40
C PHE A 122 5.28 -5.88 -11.93
N CYS A 123 5.46 -4.67 -12.47
CA CYS A 123 5.66 -4.42 -13.91
C CYS A 123 6.99 -4.96 -14.47
N HIS A 124 7.76 -5.74 -13.71
CA HIS A 124 9.10 -6.16 -14.07
C HIS A 124 9.25 -7.66 -13.87
N VAL A 125 9.39 -8.37 -14.99
CA VAL A 125 10.01 -9.69 -14.99
C VAL A 125 11.49 -9.47 -14.71
N ILE A 126 11.99 -10.02 -13.61
CA ILE A 126 13.44 -10.09 -13.36
C ILE A 126 13.87 -11.48 -13.87
N PRO A 127 14.58 -11.60 -15.00
CA PRO A 127 15.09 -12.89 -15.44
C PRO A 127 16.42 -13.20 -14.75
N TRP A 128 16.47 -14.27 -13.94
CA TRP A 128 17.71 -14.76 -13.33
C TRP A 128 18.53 -15.68 -14.26
N SER A 129 18.03 -15.98 -15.45
CA SER A 129 18.74 -16.83 -16.43
C SER A 129 20.08 -16.24 -16.88
N GLU A 130 20.28 -14.92 -16.72
CA GLU A 130 21.51 -14.22 -17.13
C GLU A 130 22.37 -13.74 -15.96
N GLN A 131 21.89 -13.87 -14.72
CA GLN A 131 22.66 -13.53 -13.52
C GLN A 131 22.77 -14.78 -12.66
N ARG A 132 23.99 -15.34 -12.53
CA ARG A 132 24.26 -16.39 -11.55
C ARG A 132 23.81 -15.86 -10.19
N LEU A 133 22.78 -16.48 -9.63
CA LEU A 133 22.57 -16.47 -8.19
C LEU A 133 23.86 -17.04 -7.58
N GLN A 134 24.67 -16.16 -7.00
CA GLN A 134 25.83 -16.56 -6.20
C GLN A 134 25.36 -17.03 -4.83
#